data_AF-A0A0L8G8Z1-F1
#
_entry.id   AF-A0A0L8G8Z1-F1
#
_cell.length_a   1.000
_cell.length_b   1.000
_cell.length_c   1.000
_cell.angle_alpha   90.00
_cell.angle_beta   90.00
_cell.angle_gamma   90.00
#
_symmetry.space_group_name_H-M   'P 1'
#
loop_
_entity.id
_entity.type
_entity.pdbx_description
1 polymer ?
#
loop_
_entity_poly.entity_id
_entity_poly.type
_entity_poly.pdbx_seq_one_letter_code
_entity_poly.pdbx_strand_id
1 'polypeptide(L)'
;MLPLVKLCAMISMYKQEPLTQKFKLPLTMVTTDTQTSESVTSGDLNVVISYKTHVKQLTNQPPVTTTSESPFTYICVGILRTCGLQSAAEMCALQNPDMLHPAKVGVNLYLKARFSFIDQRIFTTRTMAKCFHANIGQYFDFYCPLVATNNGMTSCLAEQLEAAGLHLELWHQNISG
;
A
#
# COMPACT_ATOMS: atom_id res chain seq x y z
N MET A 1 -0.22 6.71 5.64
CA MET A 1 1.01 6.40 4.86
C MET A 1 1.93 5.58 5.74
N LEU A 2 2.55 4.53 5.19
CA LEU A 2 3.48 3.66 5.92
C LEU A 2 4.90 3.84 5.37
N PRO A 3 5.85 4.40 6.15
CA PRO A 3 7.25 4.55 5.75
C PRO A 3 7.92 3.19 5.52
N LEU A 4 8.75 3.09 4.48
CA LEU A 4 9.41 1.85 4.08
C LEU A 4 10.88 1.76 4.52
N VAL A 5 11.38 2.74 5.26
CA VAL A 5 12.75 2.71 5.83
C VAL A 5 13.03 1.44 6.64
N LYS A 6 12.01 0.89 7.32
CA LYS A 6 12.14 -0.40 8.02
C LYS A 6 12.38 -1.56 7.06
N LEU A 7 11.74 -1.56 5.88
CA LEU A 7 12.01 -2.53 4.81
C LEU A 7 13.40 -2.35 4.20
N CYS A 8 13.93 -1.12 4.14
CA CYS A 8 15.31 -0.88 3.71
C CYS A 8 16.31 -1.56 4.66
N ALA A 9 16.21 -1.34 5.98
CA ALA A 9 17.07 -2.00 6.96
C ALA A 9 16.97 -3.55 6.89
N MET A 10 15.75 -4.04 6.70
CA MET A 10 15.41 -5.45 6.51
C MET A 10 16.08 -6.08 5.28
N ILE A 11 16.14 -5.37 4.16
CA ILE A 11 16.82 -5.83 2.94
C ILE A 11 18.34 -5.88 3.13
N SER A 12 18.91 -4.95 3.91
CA SER A 12 20.35 -4.93 4.18
C SER A 12 20.82 -6.05 5.12
N MET A 13 19.94 -6.64 5.94
CA MET A 13 20.26 -7.70 6.90
C MET A 13 20.03 -9.13 6.37
N TYR A 14 19.84 -9.28 5.05
CA TYR A 14 19.36 -10.50 4.39
C TYR A 14 20.29 -11.72 4.59
N LYS A 15 19.92 -12.66 5.48
CA LYS A 15 20.52 -14.01 5.50
C LYS A 15 19.55 -15.18 5.66
N GLN A 16 18.39 -15.08 6.32
CA GLN A 16 17.48 -16.23 6.47
C GLN A 16 16.01 -15.76 6.56
N GLU A 17 15.13 -16.38 5.77
CA GLU A 17 13.65 -16.27 5.78
C GLU A 17 12.96 -15.09 5.03
N PRO A 18 11.74 -15.31 4.48
CA PRO A 18 10.91 -14.25 3.95
C PRO A 18 10.48 -13.30 5.06
N LEU A 19 11.06 -12.10 5.05
CA LEU A 19 10.92 -11.14 6.13
C LEU A 19 9.55 -10.47 6.06
N THR A 20 8.66 -10.88 6.97
CA THR A 20 7.24 -10.49 7.01
C THR A 20 6.97 -9.63 8.23
N GLN A 21 6.43 -8.43 8.05
CA GLN A 21 6.09 -7.49 9.10
C GLN A 21 4.61 -7.13 9.07
N LYS A 22 3.99 -7.07 10.26
CA LYS A 22 2.59 -6.66 10.43
C LYS A 22 2.53 -5.23 10.97
N PHE A 23 1.59 -4.45 10.46
CA PHE A 23 1.36 -3.06 10.81
C PHE A 23 -0.13 -2.84 11.10
N LYS A 24 -0.41 -1.97 12.08
CA LYS A 24 -1.74 -1.47 12.39
C LYS A 24 -1.69 0.03 12.16
N LEU A 25 -2.39 0.50 11.14
CA LEU A 25 -2.37 1.90 10.70
C LEU A 25 -3.69 2.55 11.10
N PRO A 26 -3.68 3.71 11.77
CA PRO A 26 -4.91 4.41 12.07
C PRO A 26 -5.60 4.90 10.79
N LEU A 27 -6.92 4.89 10.78
CA LEU A 27 -7.72 5.51 9.73
C LEU A 27 -7.80 7.00 9.99
N THR A 28 -7.18 7.78 9.10
CA THR A 28 -7.23 9.25 9.11
C THR A 28 -8.01 9.73 7.89
N MET A 29 -8.90 10.70 8.09
CA MET A 29 -9.61 11.32 6.98
C MET A 29 -8.63 12.15 6.14
N VAL A 30 -8.76 12.10 4.82
CA VAL A 30 -7.97 12.94 3.91
C VAL A 30 -8.69 14.29 3.79
N THR A 31 -8.34 15.25 4.64
CA THR A 31 -8.86 16.63 4.55
C THR A 31 -7.99 17.45 3.61
N THR A 32 -8.58 18.22 2.69
CA THR A 32 -7.87 19.15 1.81
C THR A 32 -7.43 20.44 2.48
N ASP A 33 -7.97 20.76 3.66
CA ASP A 33 -7.63 21.97 4.41
C ASP A 33 -6.44 21.77 5.35
N THR A 34 -5.41 22.58 5.13
CA THR A 34 -4.11 22.60 5.81
C THR A 34 -4.14 23.24 7.20
N GLN A 35 -5.17 23.02 8.00
CA GLN A 35 -5.23 23.55 9.37
C GLN A 35 -5.22 22.43 10.41
N THR A 36 -4.03 22.25 11.00
CA THR A 36 -3.75 21.83 12.39
C THR A 36 -4.95 21.38 13.23
N SER A 37 -5.58 20.29 12.84
CA SER A 37 -6.61 19.63 13.63
C SER A 37 -6.06 18.26 13.97
N GLU A 38 -5.99 17.97 15.27
CA GLU A 38 -5.61 16.67 15.81
C GLU A 38 -6.23 15.59 14.93
N SER A 39 -5.40 14.71 14.36
CA SER A 39 -5.89 13.70 13.42
C SER A 39 -6.84 12.75 14.15
N VAL A 40 -8.14 13.02 14.08
CA VAL A 40 -9.16 12.19 14.71
C VAL A 40 -9.11 10.83 14.03
N THR A 41 -8.60 9.83 14.75
CA THR A 41 -8.50 8.46 14.28
C THR A 41 -9.83 7.76 14.50
N SER A 42 -10.42 7.22 13.44
CA SER A 42 -11.75 6.60 13.48
C SER A 42 -11.72 5.07 13.54
N GLY A 43 -10.54 4.47 13.41
CA GLY A 43 -10.36 3.03 13.37
C GLY A 43 -8.96 2.63 12.94
N ASP A 44 -8.80 1.38 12.51
CA ASP A 44 -7.50 0.83 12.12
C ASP A 44 -7.58 -0.04 10.87
N LEU A 45 -6.52 0.03 10.07
CA LEU A 45 -6.21 -0.85 8.95
C LEU A 45 -5.06 -1.78 9.33
N ASN A 46 -5.28 -3.09 9.27
CA ASN A 46 -4.25 -4.09 9.52
C ASN A 46 -3.62 -4.53 8.20
N VAL A 47 -2.30 -4.29 8.09
CA VAL A 47 -1.50 -4.49 6.89
C VAL A 47 -0.36 -5.44 7.21
N VAL A 48 0.04 -6.24 6.25
CA VAL A 48 1.24 -7.07 6.29
C VAL A 48 2.10 -6.67 5.10
N ILE A 49 3.40 -6.50 5.30
CA ILE A 49 4.35 -6.35 4.21
C ILE A 49 5.38 -7.46 4.34
N SER A 50 5.64 -8.16 3.24
CA SER A 50 6.63 -9.22 3.16
C SER A 50 7.58 -8.92 2.01
N TYR A 51 8.88 -8.96 2.26
CA TYR A 51 9.88 -8.85 1.21
C TYR A 51 10.22 -10.25 0.69
N LYS A 52 10.06 -10.47 -0.62
CA LYS A 52 10.32 -11.77 -1.29
C LYS A 52 11.29 -11.57 -2.44
N THR A 53 12.52 -12.03 -2.29
CA THR A 53 13.49 -12.00 -3.40
C THR A 53 13.37 -13.25 -4.25
N HIS A 54 13.00 -13.10 -5.52
CA HIS A 54 13.32 -14.09 -6.54
C HIS A 54 14.55 -13.61 -7.31
N VAL A 55 15.74 -13.88 -6.78
CA VAL A 55 16.94 -13.80 -7.61
C VAL A 55 16.88 -15.02 -8.53
N LYS A 56 16.28 -14.90 -9.72
CA LYS A 56 16.67 -15.79 -10.81
C LYS A 56 18.12 -15.45 -11.10
N GLN A 57 19.04 -16.16 -10.45
CA GLN A 57 20.40 -16.24 -10.98
C GLN A 57 20.24 -16.81 -12.39
N LEU A 58 20.76 -16.08 -13.38
CA LEU A 58 20.91 -16.56 -14.75
C LEU A 58 22.02 -17.63 -14.76
N THR A 59 21.85 -18.71 -13.98
CA THR A 59 22.76 -19.84 -13.96
C THR A 59 22.29 -20.81 -15.05
N ASN A 60 23.06 -20.82 -16.15
CA ASN A 60 23.06 -21.79 -17.27
C ASN A 60 22.42 -21.35 -18.60
N GLN A 61 22.66 -20.13 -19.09
CA GLN A 61 22.58 -19.87 -20.54
C GLN A 61 23.78 -19.03 -21.04
N PRO A 62 24.31 -19.35 -22.24
CA PRO A 62 25.46 -18.64 -22.82
C PRO A 62 25.11 -17.18 -23.14
N PRO A 63 26.12 -16.29 -23.29
CA PRO A 63 25.91 -14.85 -23.29
C PRO A 63 25.21 -14.41 -24.58
N VAL A 64 23.91 -14.16 -24.49
CA VAL A 64 23.16 -13.47 -25.53
C VAL A 64 23.24 -11.98 -25.25
N THR A 65 24.02 -11.32 -26.09
CA THR A 65 24.12 -9.89 -26.25
C THR A 65 22.79 -9.33 -26.73
N THR A 66 21.96 -8.76 -25.84
CA THR A 66 21.08 -7.59 -26.09
C THR A 66 20.29 -7.22 -24.82
N THR A 67 20.56 -6.02 -24.30
CA THR A 67 19.67 -5.16 -23.47
C THR A 67 19.10 -5.71 -22.14
N SER A 68 19.88 -5.50 -21.07
CA SER A 68 19.46 -5.12 -19.70
C SER A 68 18.27 -5.86 -19.05
N GLU A 69 18.45 -7.14 -18.71
CA GLU A 69 17.63 -7.77 -17.66
C GLU A 69 18.21 -7.40 -16.28
N SER A 70 17.76 -6.27 -15.71
CA SER A 70 18.14 -5.90 -14.34
C SER A 70 17.51 -6.90 -13.36
N PRO A 71 18.27 -7.40 -12.36
CA PRO A 71 17.72 -8.30 -11.36
C PRO A 71 16.60 -7.60 -10.60
N PHE A 72 15.52 -8.33 -10.32
CA PHE A 72 14.31 -7.80 -9.69
C PHE A 72 13.90 -8.60 -8.46
N THR A 73 13.11 -7.97 -7.61
CA THR A 73 12.56 -8.55 -6.39
C THR A 73 11.08 -8.19 -6.27
N TYR A 74 10.38 -8.87 -5.38
CA TYR A 74 8.96 -8.61 -5.13
C TYR A 74 8.75 -8.13 -3.70
N ILE A 75 7.99 -7.05 -3.56
CA ILE A 75 7.45 -6.63 -2.27
C ILE A 75 5.99 -7.05 -2.24
N CYS A 76 5.66 -8.00 -1.37
CA CYS A 76 4.31 -8.48 -1.16
C CYS A 76 3.62 -7.62 -0.09
N VAL A 77 2.48 -7.03 -0.39
CA VAL A 77 1.64 -6.27 0.56
C VAL A 77 0.33 -7.02 0.74
N GLY A 78 0.06 -7.46 1.96
CA GLY A 78 -1.22 -8.05 2.37
C GLY A 78 -2.08 -7.04 3.12
N ILE A 79 -3.33 -6.90 2.71
CA ILE A 79 -4.34 -6.16 3.47
C ILE A 79 -5.25 -7.17 4.15
N LEU A 80 -5.18 -7.23 5.48
CA LEU A 80 -5.90 -8.25 6.24
C LEU A 80 -7.31 -7.80 6.54
N ARG A 81 -7.44 -6.72 7.30
CA ARG A 81 -8.74 -6.29 7.82
C ARG A 81 -8.78 -4.83 8.20
N THR A 82 -9.97 -4.26 8.22
CA THR A 82 -10.25 -2.89 8.65
C THR A 82 -11.35 -2.90 9.71
N CYS A 83 -11.27 -1.96 10.65
CA CYS A 83 -12.31 -1.70 11.64
C CYS A 83 -12.50 -0.19 11.84
N GLY A 84 -13.67 0.21 12.35
CA GLY A 84 -13.99 1.62 12.59
C GLY A 84 -14.44 2.38 11.33
N LEU A 85 -14.88 1.67 10.27
CA LEU A 85 -15.34 2.33 9.04
C LEU A 85 -16.61 3.16 9.26
N GLN A 86 -17.47 2.78 10.22
CA GLN A 86 -18.66 3.56 10.55
C GLN A 86 -18.27 4.94 11.07
N SER A 87 -17.43 5.00 12.10
CA SER A 87 -16.93 6.26 12.64
C SER A 87 -16.15 7.06 11.59
N ALA A 88 -15.42 6.39 10.69
CA ALA A 88 -14.74 7.05 9.58
C ALA A 88 -15.75 7.69 8.62
N ALA A 89 -16.83 6.98 8.28
CA ALA A 89 -17.89 7.47 7.42
C ALA A 89 -18.68 8.61 8.08
N GLU A 90 -18.94 8.55 9.38
CA GLU A 90 -19.56 9.62 10.16
C GLU A 90 -18.70 10.90 10.15
N MET A 91 -17.38 10.75 10.33
CA MET A 91 -16.43 11.87 10.21
C MET A 91 -16.42 12.46 8.79
N CYS A 92 -16.38 11.61 7.76
CA CYS A 92 -16.49 12.07 6.37
C CYS A 92 -17.82 12.80 6.11
N ALA A 93 -18.92 12.37 6.74
CA ALA A 93 -20.24 12.96 6.58
C ALA A 93 -20.36 14.38 7.12
N LEU A 94 -19.45 14.79 8.03
CA LEU A 94 -19.38 16.16 8.51
C LEU A 94 -18.96 17.15 7.40
N GLN A 95 -18.17 16.70 6.43
CA GLN A 95 -17.66 17.53 5.34
C GLN A 95 -18.29 17.19 3.98
N ASN A 96 -18.79 15.96 3.81
CA ASN A 96 -19.41 15.48 2.59
C ASN A 96 -20.79 14.87 2.90
N PRO A 97 -21.90 15.59 2.64
CA PRO A 97 -23.25 15.10 2.88
C PRO A 97 -23.59 13.76 2.21
N ASP A 98 -22.94 13.40 1.09
CA ASP A 98 -23.16 12.12 0.40
C ASP A 98 -22.80 10.92 1.29
N MET A 99 -21.95 11.12 2.30
CA MET A 99 -21.55 10.10 3.26
C MET A 99 -22.55 9.91 4.40
N LEU A 100 -23.57 10.76 4.56
CA LEU A 100 -24.58 10.65 5.64
C LEU A 100 -25.36 9.33 5.61
N HIS A 101 -25.72 8.86 4.41
CA HIS A 101 -26.42 7.60 4.25
C HIS A 101 -25.47 6.40 4.43
N PRO A 102 -24.30 6.31 3.74
CA PRO A 102 -23.31 5.26 3.97
C PRO A 102 -22.84 5.13 5.43
N ALA A 103 -22.75 6.24 6.17
CA ALA A 103 -22.42 6.23 7.60
C ALA A 103 -23.43 5.45 8.44
N LYS A 104 -24.70 5.39 8.03
CA LYS A 104 -25.78 4.70 8.76
C LYS A 104 -26.02 3.28 8.27
N VAL A 105 -25.83 3.02 6.97
CA VAL A 105 -26.23 1.74 6.35
C VAL A 105 -25.05 0.87 5.90
N GLY A 106 -23.82 1.37 6.02
CA GLY A 106 -22.60 0.69 5.58
C GLY A 106 -22.00 1.34 4.34
N VAL A 107 -20.68 1.34 4.27
CA VAL A 107 -19.93 1.86 3.13
C VAL A 107 -19.69 0.77 2.09
N ASN A 108 -19.80 1.14 0.82
CA ASN A 108 -19.25 0.34 -0.28
C ASN A 108 -17.74 0.58 -0.35
N LEU A 109 -16.97 -0.23 0.36
CA LEU A 109 -15.54 0.00 0.55
C LEU A 109 -14.71 -0.62 -0.58
N TYR A 110 -13.76 0.13 -1.11
CA TYR A 110 -12.64 -0.43 -1.84
C TYR A 110 -11.34 0.27 -1.40
N LEU A 111 -10.20 -0.39 -1.59
CA LEU A 111 -8.90 0.13 -1.18
C LEU A 111 -8.00 0.32 -2.38
N LYS A 112 -7.23 1.41 -2.36
CA LYS A 112 -6.11 1.66 -3.28
C LYS A 112 -4.79 1.57 -2.53
N ALA A 113 -3.82 0.89 -3.13
CA ALA A 113 -2.46 0.77 -2.61
C ALA A 113 -1.44 1.19 -3.68
N ARG A 114 -0.49 2.06 -3.33
CA ARG A 114 0.58 2.49 -4.23
C ARG A 114 1.88 2.78 -3.49
N PHE A 115 3.00 2.46 -4.12
CA PHE A 115 4.31 2.87 -3.64
C PHE A 115 4.67 4.25 -4.20
N SER A 116 5.29 5.11 -3.39
CA SER A 116 5.67 6.46 -3.83
C SER A 116 6.78 6.47 -4.90
N PHE A 117 7.59 5.42 -4.99
CA PHE A 117 8.72 5.31 -5.93
C PHE A 117 8.41 4.51 -7.20
N ILE A 118 7.28 3.80 -7.22
CA ILE A 118 6.83 3.04 -8.40
C ILE A 118 5.70 3.83 -9.04
N ASP A 119 6.04 4.61 -10.06
CA ASP A 119 5.04 5.35 -10.80
C ASP A 119 4.08 4.39 -11.52
N GLN A 120 2.81 4.78 -11.63
CA GLN A 120 1.74 4.10 -12.40
C GLN A 120 1.21 2.75 -11.87
N ARG A 121 1.75 2.16 -10.80
CA ARG A 121 1.21 0.91 -10.24
C ARG A 121 0.33 1.17 -9.02
N ILE A 122 -0.95 1.46 -9.29
CA ILE A 122 -1.99 1.52 -8.26
C ILE A 122 -2.71 0.18 -8.22
N PHE A 123 -2.57 -0.54 -7.12
CA PHE A 123 -3.40 -1.70 -6.85
C PHE A 123 -4.77 -1.25 -6.30
N THR A 124 -5.87 -1.85 -6.77
CA THR A 124 -7.23 -1.55 -6.30
C THR A 124 -7.99 -2.84 -5.96
N THR A 125 -8.54 -2.95 -4.74
CA THR A 125 -9.34 -4.11 -4.33
C THR A 125 -10.69 -4.12 -5.06
N ARG A 126 -11.37 -5.28 -5.04
CA ARG A 126 -12.81 -5.30 -5.35
C ARG A 126 -13.58 -4.52 -4.29
N THR A 127 -14.71 -3.96 -4.68
CA THR A 127 -15.61 -3.26 -3.77
C THR A 127 -16.39 -4.25 -2.91
N MET A 128 -16.40 -3.99 -1.62
CA MET A 128 -17.20 -4.68 -0.62
C MET A 128 -18.41 -3.83 -0.28
N ALA A 129 -19.61 -4.33 -0.55
CA ALA A 129 -20.84 -3.58 -0.36
C ALA A 129 -21.22 -3.45 1.11
N LYS A 130 -21.76 -2.29 1.49
CA LYS A 130 -22.47 -2.01 2.75
C LYS A 130 -21.80 -2.60 4.01
N CYS A 131 -20.54 -2.27 4.24
CA CYS A 131 -19.76 -2.82 5.37
C CYS A 131 -19.30 -1.72 6.34
N PHE A 132 -19.16 -2.08 7.62
CA PHE A 132 -18.55 -1.25 8.68
C PHE A 132 -17.24 -1.82 9.24
N HIS A 133 -16.95 -3.05 8.86
CA HIS A 133 -15.68 -3.73 9.03
C HIS A 133 -15.44 -4.57 7.78
N ALA A 134 -14.18 -4.82 7.46
CA ALA A 134 -13.82 -5.57 6.26
C ALA A 134 -12.75 -6.59 6.58
N ASN A 135 -12.97 -7.86 6.23
CA ASN A 135 -11.91 -8.87 6.17
C ASN A 135 -11.51 -9.03 4.70
N ILE A 136 -10.45 -8.33 4.30
CA ILE A 136 -10.03 -8.19 2.91
C ILE A 136 -9.20 -9.42 2.50
N GLY A 137 -8.27 -9.85 3.35
CA GLY A 137 -7.44 -11.04 3.13
C GLY A 137 -6.68 -11.08 1.80
N GLN A 138 -6.43 -9.92 1.19
CA GLN A 138 -5.95 -9.83 -0.19
C GLN A 138 -4.48 -9.40 -0.22
N TYR A 139 -3.68 -10.09 -1.04
CA TYR A 139 -2.23 -9.89 -1.15
C TYR A 139 -1.85 -9.46 -2.55
N PHE A 140 -0.85 -8.58 -2.64
CA PHE A 140 -0.40 -7.94 -3.87
C PHE A 140 1.10 -7.98 -3.95
N ASP A 141 1.63 -8.48 -5.06
CA ASP A 141 3.06 -8.46 -5.32
C ASP A 141 3.42 -7.27 -6.21
N PHE A 142 4.28 -6.40 -5.70
CA PHE A 142 4.84 -5.29 -6.44
C PHE A 142 6.22 -5.70 -6.95
N TYR A 143 6.38 -5.68 -8.27
CA TYR A 143 7.67 -5.86 -8.91
C TYR A 143 8.53 -4.62 -8.66
N CYS A 144 9.69 -4.83 -8.05
CA CYS A 144 10.65 -3.81 -7.72
C CYS A 144 11.99 -4.17 -8.38
N PRO A 145 12.47 -3.39 -9.37
CA PRO A 145 13.83 -3.60 -9.86
C PRO A 145 14.83 -3.32 -8.75
N LEU A 146 15.91 -4.11 -8.63
CA LEU A 146 16.95 -3.87 -7.62
C LEU A 146 17.71 -2.56 -7.88
N VAL A 147 17.75 -2.14 -9.14
CA VAL A 147 18.33 -0.88 -9.60
C VAL A 147 17.35 -0.24 -10.58
N ALA A 148 16.98 1.01 -10.34
CA ALA A 148 16.15 1.78 -11.27
C ALA A 148 16.81 3.12 -11.58
N THR A 149 16.63 3.57 -12.81
CA THR A 149 17.01 4.92 -13.23
C THR A 149 15.75 5.75 -13.36
N ASN A 150 15.62 6.80 -12.55
CA ASN A 150 14.50 7.74 -12.61
C ASN A 150 15.06 9.16 -12.75
N ASN A 151 14.54 9.93 -13.71
CA ASN A 151 15.00 11.30 -14.02
C ASN A 151 16.52 11.40 -14.24
N GLY A 152 17.14 10.37 -14.83
CA GLY A 152 18.59 10.32 -15.09
C GLY A 152 19.45 9.92 -13.89
N MET A 153 18.87 9.77 -12.70
CA MET A 153 19.56 9.30 -11.50
C MET A 153 19.33 7.80 -11.32
N THR A 154 20.40 7.03 -11.19
CA THR A 154 20.33 5.58 -10.91
C THR A 154 20.43 5.38 -9.41
N SER A 155 19.47 4.67 -8.83
CA SER A 155 19.45 4.33 -7.41
C SER A 155 19.12 2.85 -7.21
N CYS A 156 19.68 2.27 -6.16
CA CYS A 156 19.33 0.92 -5.74
C CYS A 156 18.00 0.91 -4.97
N LEU A 157 17.37 -0.26 -4.87
CA LEU A 157 16.10 -0.42 -4.17
C LEU A 157 16.17 0.01 -2.70
N ALA A 158 17.30 -0.18 -2.03
CA ALA A 158 17.47 0.25 -0.64
C ALA A 158 17.36 1.78 -0.50
N GLU A 159 18.04 2.54 -1.36
CA GLU A 159 17.98 4.00 -1.42
C GLU A 159 16.55 4.48 -1.75
N GLN A 160 15.87 3.79 -2.68
CA GLN A 160 14.47 4.13 -3.02
C GLN A 160 13.53 3.90 -1.82
N LEU A 161 13.70 2.81 -1.08
CA LEU A 161 12.86 2.47 0.07
C LEU A 161 13.10 3.37 1.29
N GLU A 162 14.30 3.94 1.42
CA GLU A 162 14.64 4.86 2.50
C GLU A 162 13.76 6.12 2.47
N ALA A 163 13.56 6.69 1.28
CA ALA A 163 12.73 7.88 1.07
C ALA A 163 11.26 7.56 0.73
N ALA A 164 10.89 6.28 0.59
CA ALA A 164 9.58 5.89 0.11
C ALA A 164 8.53 5.61 1.18
N GLY A 165 7.26 5.75 0.77
CA GLY A 165 6.09 5.36 1.52
C GLY A 165 5.16 4.45 0.72
N LEU A 166 4.48 3.55 1.43
CA LEU A 166 3.28 2.88 0.94
C LEU A 166 2.06 3.74 1.30
N HIS A 167 1.34 4.19 0.28
CA HIS A 167 0.08 4.88 0.42
C HIS A 167 -1.07 3.87 0.33
N LEU A 168 -1.93 3.89 1.34
CA LEU A 168 -3.11 3.05 1.45
C LEU A 168 -4.29 3.98 1.66
N GLU A 169 -5.25 3.92 0.75
CA GLU A 169 -6.41 4.81 0.74
C GLU A 169 -7.68 3.96 0.72
N LEU A 170 -8.61 4.27 1.62
CA LEU A 170 -9.92 3.63 1.67
C LEU A 170 -10.92 4.57 1.02
N TRP A 171 -11.70 4.03 0.09
CA TRP A 171 -12.63 4.80 -0.71
C TRP A 171 -14.04 4.21 -0.63
N HIS A 172 -15.04 5.10 -0.65
CA HIS A 172 -16.42 4.72 -0.85
C HIS A 172 -16.76 4.74 -2.34
N GLN A 173 -17.35 3.66 -2.85
CA GLN A 173 -17.94 3.64 -4.18
C GLN A 173 -19.40 4.09 -4.12
N ASN A 174 -19.68 5.26 -4.69
CA ASN A 174 -21.04 5.69 -4.97
C ASN A 174 -21.65 4.77 -6.02
N ILE A 175 -22.74 4.10 -5.66
CA ILE A 175 -23.56 3.37 -6.63
C ILE A 175 -24.66 4.36 -7.02
N SER A 176 -24.48 5.04 -8.16
CA SER A 176 -25.60 5.72 -8.81
C SER A 176 -26.57 4.63 -9.27
N GLY A 177 -27.76 4.61 -8.68
CA GLY A 177 -28.87 3.75 -9.11
C GLY A 177 -29.49 4.22 -10.42
#